data_AF-A0AA46YUH5-F1
#
_entry.id   AF-A0AA46YUH5-F1
#
_cell.length_a   1.000
_cell.length_b   1.000
_cell.length_c   1.000
_cell.angle_alpha   90.00
_cell.angle_beta   90.00
_cell.angle_gamma   90.00
#
_symmetry.space_group_name_H-M   'P 1'
#
loop_
_entity.id
_entity.type
_entity.pdbx_description
1 polymer ?
#
loop_
_entity_poly.entity_id
_entity_poly.type
_entity_poly.pdbx_seq_one_letter_code
_entity_poly.pdbx_strand_id
1 'polypeptide(L)'
;MQKLKNEMNIAVWLVMIIMLMPAFFILPQKSQNVNLDATVKSLTQSKENYYTDIPSRAVTLTQVVAYKDAAMTQKVGEIPKQKQLEIINLKENMFELSNHTFVKADPKTIGSDVLLSKEEQKISVYTAKTAEVYYSPFTTYDKEVYTKLPEGQKLLTNQVATTHWGTYYEVNFNGGQTGWVSKENLRFEDPKMLQAQEMLKQKYDDSKYSIYVKQLDNSFTIGVNQKQKMYAASLSKLPILYWTQKRLNEGQATLSDKLLYNTAINTFKGSFEAGGTGTLPVIADNKSYALSEVIDRTAKNSDNVGSNLLAYYETGQFSPDFRSGVTKIAGEAWDPVEREASAEMTGRVLEALYNEGGYSFNALFDTQFDDIKIQAGLPKDVRVAHKIGAADAYNHDAAIVFANEPYILVVETKGGSDKLISQISKDVYEVLK
;
A
#
# COMPACT_ATOMS: atom_id res chain seq x y z
N MET A 1 38.44 21.24 49.86
CA MET A 1 37.29 21.63 49.02
C MET A 1 36.46 20.39 48.72
N GLN A 2 35.16 20.49 49.02
CA GLN A 2 34.02 19.63 48.66
C GLN A 2 34.11 18.09 48.79
N LYS A 3 33.54 17.61 49.90
CA LYS A 3 32.71 16.41 49.94
C LYS A 3 31.41 16.68 49.18
N LEU A 4 30.96 15.75 48.33
CA LEU A 4 29.55 15.56 48.02
C LEU A 4 29.28 14.05 47.91
N LYS A 5 28.52 13.58 48.90
CA LYS A 5 27.94 12.24 48.98
C LYS A 5 26.91 12.07 47.87
N ASN A 6 26.97 10.93 47.20
CA ASN A 6 25.88 10.40 46.41
C ASN A 6 24.99 9.55 47.34
N GLU A 7 23.86 10.09 47.77
CA GLU A 7 22.73 9.30 48.27
C GLU A 7 21.65 9.37 47.19
N MET A 8 21.55 8.33 46.37
CA MET A 8 20.50 8.21 45.35
C MET A 8 19.50 7.16 45.80
N ASN A 9 18.29 7.64 46.09
CA ASN A 9 17.17 6.93 46.68
C ASN A 9 16.74 5.68 45.86
N ILE A 10 16.70 4.55 46.57
CA ILE A 10 16.22 3.22 46.14
C ILE A 10 14.71 3.20 45.81
N ALA A 11 14.00 4.32 45.99
CA ALA A 11 12.56 4.44 45.75
C ALA A 11 12.14 4.54 44.27
N VAL A 12 13.07 4.70 43.32
CA VAL A 12 12.75 4.80 41.87
C VAL A 12 12.74 3.44 41.17
N TRP A 13 13.34 2.40 41.77
CA TRP A 13 13.42 1.06 41.14
C TRP A 13 12.23 0.14 41.42
N LEU A 14 11.34 0.49 42.36
CA LEU A 14 10.16 -0.31 42.70
C LEU A 14 8.91 0.04 41.88
N VAL A 15 8.94 1.10 41.06
CA VAL A 15 7.81 1.51 40.19
C VAL A 15 7.94 0.99 38.75
N MET A 16 9.12 0.53 38.32
CA MET A 16 9.35 0.02 36.96
C MET A 16 9.15 -1.49 36.76
N ILE A 17 8.77 -2.26 37.80
CA ILE A 17 8.59 -3.72 37.70
C ILE A 17 7.10 -4.14 37.66
N ILE A 18 6.13 -3.20 37.75
CA ILE A 18 4.69 -3.51 37.73
C ILE A 18 4.02 -3.24 36.35
N MET A 19 4.76 -2.77 35.34
CA MET A 19 4.22 -2.53 33.98
C MET A 19 4.72 -3.51 32.91
N LEU A 20 4.94 -4.78 33.27
CA LEU A 20 5.19 -5.86 32.30
C LEU A 20 4.46 -7.14 32.72
N MET A 21 3.15 -7.19 32.47
CA MET A 21 2.41 -8.45 32.35
C MET A 21 1.57 -8.43 31.07
N PRO A 22 1.83 -9.34 30.10
CA PRO A 22 0.92 -9.61 29.00
C PRO A 22 -0.32 -10.34 29.54
N ALA A 23 -1.51 -9.79 29.31
CA ALA A 23 -2.75 -10.49 29.59
C ALA A 23 -2.88 -11.70 28.65
N PHE A 24 -3.05 -12.88 29.25
CA PHE A 24 -3.17 -14.16 28.58
C PHE A 24 -4.43 -14.27 27.70
N PHE A 25 -4.24 -14.99 26.59
CA PHE A 25 -5.22 -15.45 25.61
C PHE A 25 -6.45 -16.14 26.24
N ILE A 26 -7.65 -15.78 25.77
CA ILE A 26 -8.85 -16.60 25.89
C ILE A 26 -8.99 -17.41 24.60
N LEU A 27 -8.88 -18.74 24.71
CA LEU A 27 -9.11 -19.71 23.63
C LEU A 27 -10.60 -19.78 23.26
N PRO A 28 -10.96 -19.89 21.96
CA PRO A 28 -12.33 -20.17 21.56
C PRO A 28 -12.65 -21.67 21.71
N GLN A 29 -13.71 -21.98 22.46
CA GLN A 29 -14.27 -23.33 22.53
C GLN A 29 -15.14 -23.64 21.30
N LYS A 30 -14.87 -24.83 20.77
CA LYS A 30 -15.55 -25.66 19.77
C LYS A 30 -17.09 -25.48 19.72
N SER A 31 -17.62 -25.08 18.56
CA SER A 31 -19.06 -25.15 18.27
C SER A 31 -19.47 -26.59 17.94
N GLN A 32 -20.35 -27.19 18.75
CA GLN A 32 -21.11 -28.37 18.38
C GLN A 32 -22.47 -27.97 17.79
N ASN A 33 -22.81 -28.59 16.65
CA ASN A 33 -24.13 -28.59 16.05
C ASN A 33 -25.16 -29.21 17.00
N VAL A 34 -26.28 -28.52 17.22
CA VAL A 34 -27.56 -29.16 17.54
C VAL A 34 -28.68 -28.42 16.80
N ASN A 35 -29.45 -29.17 16.03
CA ASN A 35 -30.60 -28.72 15.26
C ASN A 35 -31.89 -28.96 16.06
N LEU A 36 -32.79 -27.98 16.03
CA LEU A 36 -34.26 -28.00 16.11
C LEU A 36 -34.96 -28.96 17.10
N ASP A 37 -35.61 -28.39 18.13
CA ASP A 37 -37.09 -28.26 18.17
C ASP A 37 -37.55 -27.68 19.51
N ALA A 38 -38.18 -26.49 19.49
CA ALA A 38 -39.04 -26.02 20.57
C ALA A 38 -39.98 -24.92 20.09
N THR A 39 -41.19 -25.36 19.73
CA THR A 39 -42.47 -24.78 20.16
C THR A 39 -42.66 -23.26 20.00
N VAL A 40 -43.45 -22.92 18.99
CA VAL A 40 -44.12 -21.61 18.83
C VAL A 40 -44.84 -21.22 20.13
N LYS A 41 -44.35 -20.18 20.79
CA LYS A 41 -45.07 -19.44 21.82
C LYS A 41 -45.00 -17.95 21.53
N SER A 42 -46.14 -17.43 21.11
CA SER A 42 -46.69 -16.11 21.43
C SER A 42 -45.77 -14.89 21.27
N LEU A 43 -46.02 -14.17 20.17
CA LEU A 43 -45.75 -12.75 19.97
C LEU A 43 -45.86 -11.95 21.28
N THR A 44 -44.71 -11.49 21.79
CA THR A 44 -44.63 -10.34 22.68
C THR A 44 -43.78 -9.30 21.95
N GLN A 45 -44.38 -8.12 21.74
CA GLN A 45 -43.81 -6.98 21.04
C GLN A 45 -42.37 -6.73 21.48
N SER A 46 -41.47 -6.66 20.50
CA SER A 46 -40.12 -6.12 20.67
C SER A 46 -40.20 -4.75 21.34
N LYS A 47 -39.58 -4.58 22.51
CA LYS A 47 -39.26 -3.26 23.06
C LYS A 47 -38.50 -2.50 21.97
N GLU A 48 -39.13 -1.49 21.40
CA GLU A 48 -38.49 -0.54 20.49
C GLU A 48 -37.27 0.08 21.17
N ASN A 49 -36.20 0.28 20.42
CA ASN A 49 -34.92 0.84 20.86
C ASN A 49 -35.08 2.31 21.32
N TYR A 50 -35.57 2.53 22.53
CA TYR A 50 -35.65 3.84 23.17
C TYR A 50 -34.48 4.06 24.11
N TYR A 51 -34.13 5.34 24.31
CA TYR A 51 -33.13 5.72 25.31
C TYR A 51 -33.58 5.33 26.72
N THR A 52 -32.67 4.75 27.50
CA THR A 52 -32.83 4.57 28.95
C THR A 52 -32.21 5.72 29.75
N ASP A 53 -31.32 6.48 29.12
CA ASP A 53 -30.53 7.56 29.71
C ASP A 53 -30.34 8.71 28.71
N ILE A 54 -30.05 9.91 29.21
CA ILE A 54 -29.77 11.09 28.37
C ILE A 54 -28.42 10.92 27.65
N PRO A 55 -28.34 11.05 26.32
CA PRO A 55 -27.08 10.98 25.59
C PRO A 55 -26.13 12.12 26.01
N SER A 56 -24.87 11.77 26.25
CA SER A 56 -23.81 12.74 26.54
C SER A 56 -23.59 13.67 25.35
N ARG A 57 -23.49 15.00 25.57
CA ARG A 57 -23.33 15.99 24.48
C ARG A 57 -24.39 15.78 23.39
N ALA A 58 -25.66 15.78 23.79
CA ALA A 58 -26.76 15.44 22.90
C ALA A 58 -26.82 16.35 21.66
N VAL A 59 -27.07 15.75 20.50
CA VAL A 59 -27.21 16.43 19.21
C VAL A 59 -28.31 15.82 18.36
N THR A 60 -28.85 16.60 17.44
CA THR A 60 -29.76 16.13 16.38
C THR A 60 -28.98 15.50 15.23
N LEU A 61 -29.14 14.20 14.99
CA LEU A 61 -28.56 13.46 13.85
C LEU A 61 -29.34 13.72 12.56
N THR A 62 -30.63 14.00 12.67
CA THR A 62 -31.52 14.42 11.59
C THR A 62 -32.31 15.66 12.03
N GLN A 63 -33.13 16.23 11.15
CA GLN A 63 -34.13 17.19 11.61
C GLN A 63 -35.10 16.50 12.58
N VAL A 64 -35.49 17.20 13.65
CA VAL A 64 -36.47 16.73 14.64
C VAL A 64 -37.55 17.77 14.87
N VAL A 65 -38.75 17.32 15.21
CA VAL A 65 -39.87 18.22 15.54
C VAL A 65 -39.86 18.48 17.05
N ALA A 66 -40.01 19.74 17.43
CA ALA A 66 -40.17 20.16 18.83
C ALA A 66 -41.67 20.38 19.14
N TYR A 67 -42.06 19.98 20.35
CA TYR A 67 -43.43 20.02 20.85
C TYR A 67 -43.53 20.85 22.12
N LYS A 68 -44.69 21.45 22.37
CA LYS A 68 -44.98 22.20 23.60
C LYS A 68 -45.23 21.27 24.80
N ASP A 69 -45.67 20.06 24.52
CA ASP A 69 -46.14 19.09 25.51
C ASP A 69 -45.51 17.71 25.29
N ALA A 70 -45.36 16.95 26.39
CA ALA A 70 -44.79 15.60 26.36
C ALA A 70 -45.65 14.59 25.57
N ALA A 71 -46.94 14.86 25.39
CA ALA A 71 -47.84 14.01 24.61
C ALA A 71 -47.72 14.26 23.09
N MET A 72 -46.84 15.17 22.64
CA MET A 72 -46.59 15.51 21.24
C MET A 72 -47.83 16.01 20.47
N THR A 73 -48.75 16.68 21.17
CA THR A 73 -50.00 17.15 20.56
C THR A 73 -49.86 18.52 19.89
N GLN A 74 -48.97 19.38 20.38
CA GLN A 74 -48.78 20.74 19.88
C GLN A 74 -47.36 20.94 19.36
N LYS A 75 -47.20 20.95 18.03
CA LYS A 75 -45.92 21.28 17.39
C LYS A 75 -45.58 22.76 17.59
N VAL A 76 -44.34 23.05 17.99
CA VAL A 76 -43.84 24.42 18.18
C VAL A 76 -42.76 24.81 17.19
N GLY A 77 -42.15 23.84 16.51
CA GLY A 77 -41.17 24.09 15.47
C GLY A 77 -40.37 22.85 15.09
N GLU A 78 -39.33 23.08 14.31
CA GLU A 78 -38.39 22.04 13.88
C GLU A 78 -36.97 22.46 14.26
N ILE A 79 -36.19 21.52 14.79
CA ILE A 79 -34.78 21.69 15.09
C ILE A 79 -34.01 21.02 13.95
N PRO A 80 -33.15 21.75 13.21
CA PRO A 80 -32.44 21.17 12.09
C PRO A 80 -31.39 20.15 12.54
N LYS A 81 -30.88 19.37 11.58
CA LYS A 81 -29.74 18.46 11.78
C LYS A 81 -28.51 19.22 12.32
N GLN A 82 -27.67 18.51 13.08
CA GLN A 82 -26.39 19.00 13.60
C GLN A 82 -26.54 20.18 14.56
N LYS A 83 -27.52 20.08 15.46
CA LYS A 83 -27.75 21.04 16.53
C LYS A 83 -27.56 20.40 17.89
N GLN A 84 -26.90 21.14 18.78
CA GLN A 84 -26.74 20.77 20.18
C GLN A 84 -28.10 20.83 20.88
N LEU A 85 -28.34 19.85 21.74
CA LEU A 85 -29.53 19.78 22.58
C LEU A 85 -29.12 19.85 24.05
N GLU A 86 -29.69 20.80 24.78
CA GLU A 86 -29.61 20.86 26.22
C GLU A 86 -30.78 20.09 26.82
N ILE A 87 -30.59 18.79 27.03
CA ILE A 87 -31.62 17.89 27.56
C ILE A 87 -31.53 17.90 29.08
N ILE A 88 -32.62 18.28 29.74
CA ILE A 88 -32.69 18.37 31.21
C ILE A 88 -33.42 17.19 31.83
N ASN A 89 -34.22 16.44 31.06
CA ASN A 89 -34.95 15.28 31.57
C ASN A 89 -35.29 14.26 30.47
N LEU A 90 -35.41 12.99 30.85
CA LEU A 90 -35.95 11.91 30.04
C LEU A 90 -37.27 11.45 30.66
N LYS A 91 -38.38 11.65 29.95
CA LYS A 91 -39.74 11.26 30.35
C LYS A 91 -40.26 10.21 29.40
N GLU A 92 -40.22 8.95 29.81
CA GLU A 92 -40.56 7.79 28.98
C GLU A 92 -39.78 7.83 27.65
N ASN A 93 -40.45 8.14 26.53
CA ASN A 93 -39.86 8.19 25.20
C ASN A 93 -39.60 9.64 24.71
N MET A 94 -39.49 10.60 25.63
CA MET A 94 -39.35 12.03 25.32
C MET A 94 -38.20 12.67 26.08
N PHE A 95 -37.45 13.53 25.40
CA PHE A 95 -36.50 14.43 26.02
C PHE A 95 -37.15 15.80 26.26
N GLU A 96 -37.04 16.31 27.48
CA GLU A 96 -37.35 17.70 27.82
C GLU A 96 -36.09 18.55 27.65
N LEU A 97 -36.21 19.62 26.86
CA LEU A 97 -35.14 20.58 26.61
C LEU A 97 -35.14 21.71 27.65
N SER A 98 -34.02 22.42 27.80
CA SER A 98 -33.85 23.54 28.75
C SER A 98 -34.86 24.68 28.58
N ASN A 99 -35.45 24.83 27.39
CA ASN A 99 -36.52 25.79 27.10
C ASN A 99 -37.93 25.24 27.38
N HIS A 100 -38.05 24.10 28.07
CA HIS A 100 -39.30 23.39 28.38
C HIS A 100 -40.12 22.93 27.15
N THR A 101 -39.47 22.77 26.00
CA THR A 101 -40.04 22.06 24.85
C THR A 101 -39.62 20.58 24.85
N PHE A 102 -40.33 19.75 24.09
CA PHE A 102 -40.14 18.30 24.08
C PHE A 102 -39.76 17.80 22.69
N VAL A 103 -38.84 16.83 22.62
CA VAL A 103 -38.47 16.11 21.39
C VAL A 103 -38.53 14.60 21.64
N LYS A 104 -38.84 13.83 20.60
CA LYS A 104 -38.88 12.36 20.71
C LYS A 104 -37.48 11.81 21.01
N ALA A 105 -37.37 10.96 22.03
CA ALA A 105 -36.13 10.29 22.41
C ALA A 105 -35.84 9.09 21.49
N ASP A 106 -35.53 9.38 20.23
CA ASP A 106 -35.28 8.39 19.19
C ASP A 106 -33.78 8.33 18.84
N PRO A 107 -33.08 7.20 19.10
CA PRO A 107 -31.66 7.04 18.77
C PRO A 107 -31.31 7.19 17.29
N LYS A 108 -32.30 7.16 16.39
CA LYS A 108 -32.08 7.42 14.95
C LYS A 108 -32.00 8.90 14.62
N THR A 109 -32.54 9.76 15.48
CA THR A 109 -32.67 11.20 15.21
C THR A 109 -31.90 12.05 16.20
N ILE A 110 -31.61 11.53 17.39
CA ILE A 110 -30.80 12.17 18.44
C ILE A 110 -29.70 11.20 18.84
N GLY A 111 -28.49 11.72 19.10
CA GLY A 111 -27.32 10.93 19.46
C GLY A 111 -26.36 11.68 20.37
N SER A 112 -25.34 10.97 20.86
CA SER A 112 -24.20 11.56 21.56
C SER A 112 -23.18 12.08 20.55
N ASP A 113 -22.73 13.32 20.70
CA ASP A 113 -21.74 13.93 19.80
C ASP A 113 -20.30 13.55 20.20
N VAL A 114 -19.95 12.30 19.90
CA VAL A 114 -18.70 11.65 20.29
C VAL A 114 -18.04 10.94 19.11
N LEU A 115 -16.81 10.45 19.30
CA LEU A 115 -16.14 9.59 18.33
C LEU A 115 -16.86 8.25 18.23
N LEU A 116 -17.15 7.80 17.00
CA LEU A 116 -17.74 6.50 16.71
C LEU A 116 -16.67 5.43 16.54
N SER A 117 -15.54 5.80 15.94
CA SER A 117 -14.38 4.94 15.81
C SER A 117 -13.11 5.77 15.76
N LYS A 118 -12.01 5.14 16.14
CA LYS A 118 -10.65 5.70 16.05
C LYS A 118 -9.66 4.56 15.92
N GLU A 119 -8.85 4.57 14.87
CA GLU A 119 -7.85 3.54 14.60
C GLU A 119 -6.56 4.15 14.05
N GLU A 120 -5.44 3.43 14.22
CA GLU A 120 -4.17 3.84 13.61
C GLU A 120 -4.21 3.61 12.11
N GLN A 121 -3.84 4.63 11.36
CA GLN A 121 -3.73 4.54 9.92
C GLN A 121 -2.64 5.50 9.45
N LYS A 122 -1.49 4.93 9.06
CA LYS A 122 -0.31 5.66 8.61
C LYS A 122 -0.18 5.56 7.10
N ILE A 123 -0.68 6.57 6.41
CA ILE A 123 -0.67 6.64 4.95
C ILE A 123 -0.29 8.05 4.50
N SER A 124 0.25 8.16 3.29
CA SER A 124 0.41 9.44 2.63
C SER A 124 -0.92 9.90 2.05
N VAL A 125 -1.27 11.16 2.29
CA VAL A 125 -2.44 11.83 1.71
C VAL A 125 -2.04 13.19 1.17
N TYR A 126 -2.88 13.75 0.30
CA TYR A 126 -2.66 15.07 -0.28
C TYR A 126 -3.89 15.93 -0.04
N THR A 127 -3.70 17.21 0.23
CA THR A 127 -4.82 18.16 0.30
C THR A 127 -5.42 18.33 -1.10
N ALA A 128 -6.68 17.97 -1.27
CA ALA A 128 -7.35 18.02 -2.57
C ALA A 128 -7.80 19.43 -2.98
N LYS A 129 -7.80 20.35 -2.02
CA LYS A 129 -8.10 21.79 -2.07
C LYS A 129 -7.56 22.40 -0.78
N THR A 130 -7.68 23.72 -0.60
CA THR A 130 -7.39 24.35 0.69
C THR A 130 -8.20 23.68 1.81
N ALA A 131 -7.50 23.10 2.79
CA ALA A 131 -8.09 22.21 3.79
C ALA A 131 -8.03 22.83 5.19
N GLU A 132 -9.16 22.85 5.89
CA GLU A 132 -9.20 23.21 7.31
C GLU A 132 -8.63 22.07 8.15
N VAL A 133 -7.79 22.44 9.13
CA VAL A 133 -7.24 21.55 10.14
C VAL A 133 -7.93 21.87 11.46
N TYR A 134 -8.60 20.89 12.04
CA TYR A 134 -9.27 21.00 13.33
C TYR A 134 -8.37 20.52 14.47
N TYR A 135 -8.57 21.05 15.69
CA TYR A 135 -7.87 20.58 16.88
C TYR A 135 -8.24 19.13 17.27
N SER A 136 -9.48 18.72 16.98
CA SER A 136 -10.01 17.38 17.20
C SER A 136 -10.85 16.95 15.99
N PRO A 137 -11.20 15.66 15.84
CA PRO A 137 -12.19 15.25 14.84
C PRO A 137 -13.46 16.08 15.03
N PHE A 138 -13.98 16.60 13.93
CA PHE A 138 -15.05 17.60 14.00
C PHE A 138 -16.33 16.97 14.57
N THR A 139 -16.86 17.64 15.59
CA THR A 139 -18.15 17.36 16.21
C THR A 139 -19.02 18.63 16.16
N THR A 140 -20.31 18.54 16.47
CA THR A 140 -21.14 19.74 16.66
C THR A 140 -20.65 20.61 17.83
N TYR A 141 -20.00 20.02 18.84
CA TYR A 141 -19.40 20.76 19.95
C TYR A 141 -17.93 21.17 19.70
N ASP A 142 -17.19 20.44 18.86
CA ASP A 142 -15.78 20.67 18.58
C ASP A 142 -15.59 21.10 17.11
N LYS A 143 -15.56 22.41 16.86
CA LYS A 143 -15.52 23.01 15.51
C LYS A 143 -14.31 23.89 15.24
N GLU A 144 -13.39 23.95 16.20
CA GLU A 144 -12.30 24.90 16.21
C GLU A 144 -11.27 24.56 15.12
N VAL A 145 -11.06 25.51 14.22
CA VAL A 145 -10.04 25.42 13.17
C VAL A 145 -8.72 25.91 13.74
N TYR A 146 -7.73 25.02 13.74
CA TYR A 146 -6.35 25.30 14.10
C TYR A 146 -5.63 26.13 13.04
N THR A 147 -5.68 25.68 11.79
CA THR A 147 -5.01 26.31 10.65
C THR A 147 -5.65 25.87 9.33
N LYS A 148 -5.13 26.37 8.21
CA LYS A 148 -5.48 25.92 6.87
C LYS A 148 -4.22 25.49 6.12
N LEU A 149 -4.32 24.37 5.41
CA LEU A 149 -3.27 23.85 4.54
C LEU A 149 -3.59 24.16 3.08
N PRO A 150 -2.61 24.60 2.27
CA PRO A 150 -2.80 24.84 0.84
C PRO A 150 -3.15 23.54 0.09
N GLU A 151 -3.70 23.66 -1.12
CA GLU A 151 -3.94 22.53 -2.03
C GLU A 151 -2.62 21.87 -2.49
N GLY A 152 -2.66 20.55 -2.71
CA GLY A 152 -1.54 19.76 -3.25
C GLY A 152 -0.45 19.42 -2.24
N GLN A 153 -0.60 19.79 -0.97
CA GLN A 153 0.37 19.50 0.07
C GLN A 153 0.33 18.01 0.44
N LYS A 154 1.48 17.34 0.35
CA LYS A 154 1.69 15.97 0.86
C LYS A 154 1.75 15.97 2.37
N LEU A 155 1.02 15.05 2.99
CA LEU A 155 0.89 14.89 4.44
C LEU A 155 1.00 13.41 4.81
N LEU A 156 1.56 13.13 5.99
CA LEU A 156 1.52 11.79 6.59
C LEU A 156 0.41 11.75 7.64
N THR A 157 -0.43 10.73 7.59
CA THR A 157 -1.45 10.50 8.61
C THR A 157 -0.91 9.64 9.76
N ASN A 158 -1.49 9.79 10.94
CA ASN A 158 -1.25 8.87 12.06
C ASN A 158 -2.46 7.98 12.34
N GLN A 159 -3.65 8.58 12.28
CA GLN A 159 -4.89 8.00 12.76
C GLN A 159 -6.05 8.46 11.88
N VAL A 160 -7.10 7.66 11.87
CA VAL A 160 -8.40 8.00 11.29
C VAL A 160 -9.46 7.90 12.38
N ALA A 161 -10.40 8.84 12.38
CA ALA A 161 -11.52 8.86 13.29
C ALA A 161 -12.82 9.14 12.54
N THR A 162 -13.91 8.53 12.98
CA THR A 162 -15.25 8.76 12.43
C THR A 162 -16.13 9.41 13.48
N THR A 163 -16.86 10.45 13.10
CA THR A 163 -17.93 11.08 13.89
C THR A 163 -19.25 10.94 13.13
N HIS A 164 -20.33 11.44 13.71
CA HIS A 164 -21.61 11.55 12.98
C HIS A 164 -21.56 12.49 11.77
N TRP A 165 -20.50 13.30 11.62
CA TRP A 165 -20.39 14.33 10.59
C TRP A 165 -19.35 14.02 9.51
N GLY A 166 -18.59 12.94 9.66
CA GLY A 166 -17.67 12.49 8.62
C GLY A 166 -16.51 11.66 9.16
N THR A 167 -15.57 11.41 8.26
CA THR A 167 -14.29 10.77 8.56
C THR A 167 -13.19 11.81 8.51
N TYR A 168 -12.31 11.78 9.50
CA TYR A 168 -11.23 12.76 9.68
C TYR A 168 -9.92 12.01 9.86
N TYR A 169 -8.86 12.52 9.25
CA TYR A 169 -7.50 12.00 9.38
C TYR A 169 -6.68 12.95 10.22
N GLU A 170 -5.98 12.42 11.22
CA GLU A 170 -4.94 13.17 11.90
C GLU A 170 -3.72 13.24 10.99
N VAL A 171 -3.34 14.44 10.59
CA VAL A 171 -2.22 14.73 9.68
C VAL A 171 -1.07 15.37 10.46
N ASN A 172 0.16 15.02 10.09
CA ASN A 172 1.38 15.70 10.53
C ASN A 172 1.76 16.81 9.54
N PHE A 173 2.00 18.02 10.04
CA PHE A 173 2.41 19.17 9.24
C PHE A 173 3.37 20.09 10.04
N ASN A 174 4.01 21.04 9.35
CA ASN A 174 4.87 22.07 9.94
C ASN A 174 5.93 21.55 10.94
N GLY A 175 6.58 20.42 10.63
CA GLY A 175 7.69 19.92 11.46
C GLY A 175 7.27 19.23 12.75
N GLY A 176 6.09 18.60 12.79
CA GLY A 176 5.66 17.73 13.90
C GLY A 176 4.34 18.13 14.57
N GLN A 177 3.65 19.18 14.09
CA GLN A 177 2.32 19.52 14.56
C GLN A 177 1.31 18.50 14.02
N THR A 178 0.28 18.19 14.82
CA THR A 178 -0.82 17.32 14.41
C THR A 178 -2.16 18.03 14.48
N GLY A 179 -3.10 17.59 13.64
CA GLY A 179 -4.45 18.11 13.60
C GLY A 179 -5.31 17.31 12.62
N TRP A 180 -6.61 17.55 12.61
CA TRP A 180 -7.58 16.69 11.94
C TRP A 180 -8.11 17.34 10.67
N VAL A 181 -8.05 16.64 9.54
CA VAL A 181 -8.57 17.11 8.25
C VAL A 181 -9.69 16.19 7.79
N SER A 182 -10.79 16.77 7.30
CA SER A 182 -11.89 15.99 6.71
C SER A 182 -11.40 15.19 5.50
N LYS A 183 -11.81 13.93 5.42
CA LYS A 183 -11.55 13.05 4.26
C LYS A 183 -11.97 13.71 2.94
N GLU A 184 -13.03 14.52 2.93
CA GLU A 184 -13.53 15.21 1.73
C GLU A 184 -12.57 16.31 1.21
N ASN A 185 -11.63 16.75 2.05
CA ASN A 185 -10.60 17.73 1.69
C ASN A 185 -9.26 17.04 1.37
N LEU A 186 -9.21 15.71 1.42
CA LEU A 186 -8.04 14.91 1.12
C LEU A 186 -8.25 14.11 -0.16
N ARG A 187 -7.14 13.74 -0.78
CA ARG A 187 -7.05 12.69 -1.80
C ARG A 187 -5.92 11.75 -1.45
N PHE A 188 -6.00 10.52 -1.93
CA PHE A 188 -5.03 9.46 -1.64
C PHE A 188 -4.06 9.28 -2.81
N GLU A 189 -4.46 9.75 -3.98
CA GLU A 189 -3.67 9.81 -5.20
C GLU A 189 -2.76 11.04 -5.19
N ASP A 190 -1.48 10.83 -5.49
CA ASP A 190 -0.53 11.92 -5.70
C ASP A 190 -0.95 12.76 -6.93
N PRO A 191 -1.15 14.09 -6.78
CA PRO A 191 -1.39 14.99 -7.91
C PRO A 191 -0.36 14.87 -9.05
N LYS A 192 0.93 14.65 -8.74
CA LYS A 192 1.97 14.44 -9.75
C LYS A 192 1.76 13.15 -10.51
N MET A 193 1.33 12.08 -9.85
CA MET A 193 0.98 10.83 -10.51
C MET A 193 -0.24 11.00 -11.43
N LEU A 194 -1.25 11.77 -11.02
CA LEU A 194 -2.40 12.10 -11.89
C LEU A 194 -1.96 12.91 -13.12
N GLN A 195 -1.05 13.86 -12.95
CA GLN A 195 -0.47 14.62 -14.07
C GLN A 195 0.34 13.72 -15.00
N ALA A 196 1.14 12.80 -14.45
CA ALA A 196 1.91 11.83 -15.22
C ALA A 196 0.97 10.88 -15.99
N GLN A 197 -0.16 10.47 -15.41
CA GLN A 197 -1.16 9.64 -16.08
C GLN A 197 -1.74 10.34 -17.32
N GLU A 198 -2.06 11.63 -17.20
CA GLU A 198 -2.58 12.41 -18.33
C GLU A 198 -1.52 12.57 -19.43
N MET A 199 -0.27 12.87 -19.03
CA MET A 199 0.85 12.96 -19.96
C MET A 199 1.08 11.63 -20.70
N LEU A 200 1.07 10.51 -19.99
CA LEU A 200 1.25 9.18 -20.59
C LEU A 200 0.15 8.88 -21.61
N LYS A 201 -1.12 9.16 -21.27
CA LYS A 201 -2.25 8.99 -22.21
C LYS A 201 -2.10 9.86 -23.45
N GLN A 202 -1.73 11.12 -23.27
CA GLN A 202 -1.61 12.05 -24.39
C GLN A 202 -0.50 11.67 -25.37
N LYS A 203 0.63 11.16 -24.87
CA LYS A 203 1.84 10.92 -25.68
C LYS A 203 2.05 9.47 -26.11
N TYR A 204 1.58 8.51 -25.32
CA TYR A 204 1.99 7.11 -25.42
C TYR A 204 0.83 6.11 -25.41
N ASP A 205 -0.43 6.54 -25.57
CA ASP A 205 -1.59 5.65 -25.71
C ASP A 205 -1.62 4.98 -27.10
N ASP A 206 -0.71 4.03 -27.29
CA ASP A 206 -0.59 3.17 -28.46
C ASP A 206 -0.51 1.71 -27.98
N SER A 207 -1.23 0.80 -28.63
CA SER A 207 -1.28 -0.63 -28.27
C SER A 207 0.07 -1.35 -28.40
N LYS A 208 1.08 -0.72 -29.00
CA LYS A 208 2.46 -1.20 -29.01
C LYS A 208 3.20 -0.95 -27.70
N TYR A 209 2.68 -0.13 -26.80
CA TYR A 209 3.33 0.24 -25.55
C TYR A 209 2.48 -0.20 -24.36
N SER A 210 3.12 -0.85 -23.39
CA SER A 210 2.59 -1.14 -22.06
C SER A 210 3.50 -0.45 -21.06
N ILE A 211 2.98 0.54 -20.35
CA ILE A 211 3.74 1.39 -19.43
C ILE A 211 3.07 1.34 -18.06
N TYR A 212 3.86 1.09 -17.03
CA TYR A 212 3.41 1.04 -15.64
C TYR A 212 4.29 1.93 -14.77
N VAL A 213 3.67 2.75 -13.92
CA VAL A 213 4.36 3.59 -12.94
C VAL A 213 3.70 3.46 -11.57
N LYS A 214 4.53 3.30 -10.54
CA LYS A 214 4.10 3.24 -9.13
C LYS A 214 5.15 3.88 -8.22
N GLN A 215 4.75 4.81 -7.36
CA GLN A 215 5.62 5.26 -6.25
C GLN A 215 5.75 4.13 -5.22
N LEU A 216 6.94 3.90 -4.65
CA LEU A 216 7.15 2.78 -3.74
C LEU A 216 6.22 2.84 -2.51
N ASP A 217 6.07 4.02 -1.92
CA ASP A 217 5.28 4.24 -0.69
C ASP A 217 3.78 4.45 -0.96
N ASN A 218 3.31 4.27 -2.19
CA ASN A 218 1.90 4.46 -2.57
C ASN A 218 1.37 3.25 -3.33
N SER A 219 0.16 2.80 -3.00
CA SER A 219 -0.52 1.72 -3.74
C SER A 219 -1.15 2.20 -5.06
N PHE A 220 -1.27 3.51 -5.27
CA PHE A 220 -1.81 4.08 -6.50
C PHE A 220 -0.83 3.87 -7.66
N THR A 221 -1.36 3.40 -8.79
CA THR A 221 -0.59 3.10 -10.00
C THR A 221 -1.20 3.82 -11.19
N ILE A 222 -0.37 4.17 -12.16
CA ILE A 222 -0.77 4.82 -13.40
C ILE A 222 -0.07 4.14 -14.57
N GLY A 223 -0.59 4.35 -15.78
CA GLY A 223 0.00 3.76 -16.96
C GLY A 223 -0.85 3.88 -18.22
N VAL A 224 -0.33 3.31 -19.31
CA VAL A 224 -1.07 3.07 -20.55
C VAL A 224 -0.91 1.61 -20.93
N ASN A 225 -2.02 0.95 -21.27
CA ASN A 225 -2.08 -0.48 -21.54
C ASN A 225 -1.34 -1.35 -20.51
N GLN A 226 -1.23 -0.92 -19.24
CA GLN A 226 -0.33 -1.54 -18.24
C GLN A 226 -0.63 -3.03 -17.94
N LYS A 227 -1.83 -3.50 -18.32
CA LYS A 227 -2.30 -4.90 -18.18
C LYS A 227 -2.21 -5.70 -19.47
N GLN A 228 -1.86 -5.06 -20.59
CA GLN A 228 -1.65 -5.74 -21.86
C GLN A 228 -0.36 -6.56 -21.76
N LYS A 229 -0.48 -7.84 -22.06
CA LYS A 229 0.66 -8.76 -22.10
C LYS A 229 1.37 -8.70 -23.43
N MET A 230 2.68 -8.82 -23.39
CA MET A 230 3.53 -9.11 -24.53
C MET A 230 4.70 -9.99 -24.10
N TYR A 231 5.44 -10.51 -25.08
CA TYR A 231 6.62 -11.34 -24.82
C TYR A 231 7.68 -10.56 -24.04
N ALA A 232 7.86 -10.87 -22.76
CA ALA A 232 8.66 -10.08 -21.82
C ALA A 232 10.19 -10.17 -22.05
N ALA A 233 10.63 -11.07 -22.94
CA ALA A 233 12.05 -11.34 -23.18
C ALA A 233 12.82 -11.55 -21.85
N SER A 234 13.98 -10.91 -21.68
CA SER A 234 14.82 -11.04 -20.47
C SER A 234 14.25 -10.40 -19.19
N LEU A 235 13.09 -9.72 -19.24
CA LEU A 235 12.38 -9.32 -18.01
C LEU A 235 11.90 -10.54 -17.22
N SER A 236 11.64 -11.66 -17.88
CA SER A 236 11.29 -12.95 -17.25
C SER A 236 12.41 -13.56 -16.38
N LYS A 237 13.58 -12.92 -16.32
CA LYS A 237 14.66 -13.24 -15.36
C LYS A 237 14.41 -12.64 -13.97
N LEU A 238 13.56 -11.61 -13.85
CA LEU A 238 13.23 -10.99 -12.57
C LEU A 238 12.55 -11.97 -11.59
N PRO A 239 11.55 -12.79 -11.99
CA PRO A 239 11.00 -13.83 -11.12
C PRO A 239 12.05 -14.82 -10.59
N ILE A 240 13.05 -15.16 -11.42
CA ILE A 240 14.12 -16.09 -11.06
C ILE A 240 15.05 -15.45 -10.01
N LEU A 241 15.41 -14.18 -10.20
CA LEU A 241 16.21 -13.40 -9.24
C LEU A 241 15.48 -13.21 -7.90
N TYR A 242 14.18 -12.88 -7.95
CA TYR A 242 13.30 -12.81 -6.77
C TYR A 242 13.33 -14.12 -5.99
N TRP A 243 13.07 -15.25 -6.66
CA TRP A 243 13.00 -16.55 -5.99
C TRP A 243 14.34 -16.95 -5.38
N THR A 244 15.43 -16.70 -6.11
CA THR A 244 16.79 -16.93 -5.62
C THR A 244 17.07 -16.12 -4.36
N GLN A 245 16.69 -14.84 -4.33
CA GLN A 245 16.86 -13.99 -3.15
C GLN A 245 16.01 -14.45 -1.98
N LYS A 246 14.75 -14.82 -2.24
CA LYS A 246 13.88 -15.39 -1.21
C LYS A 246 14.51 -16.62 -0.56
N ARG A 247 15.10 -17.53 -1.36
CA ARG A 247 15.81 -18.70 -0.84
C ARG A 247 17.04 -18.34 -0.01
N LEU A 248 17.80 -17.31 -0.40
CA LEU A 248 18.91 -16.78 0.40
C LEU A 248 18.42 -16.26 1.75
N ASN A 249 17.33 -15.48 1.76
CA ASN A 249 16.72 -14.92 2.98
C ASN A 249 16.15 -16.02 3.90
N GLU A 250 15.65 -17.11 3.34
CA GLU A 250 15.14 -18.29 4.07
C GLU A 250 16.24 -19.28 4.49
N GLY A 251 17.51 -19.03 4.17
CA GLY A 251 18.63 -19.92 4.50
C GLY A 251 18.64 -21.23 3.70
N GLN A 252 17.91 -21.29 2.58
CA GLN A 252 17.81 -22.45 1.69
C GLN A 252 18.88 -22.45 0.57
N ALA A 253 19.67 -21.38 0.50
CA ALA A 253 20.79 -21.23 -0.41
C ALA A 253 21.86 -20.34 0.24
N THR A 254 23.09 -20.44 -0.22
CA THR A 254 24.18 -19.54 0.17
C THR A 254 24.87 -18.96 -1.06
N LEU A 255 25.39 -17.74 -0.97
CA LEU A 255 26.11 -17.09 -2.08
C LEU A 255 27.33 -17.88 -2.58
N SER A 256 27.86 -18.77 -1.74
CA SER A 256 28.98 -19.65 -2.04
C SER A 256 28.60 -20.99 -2.69
N ASP A 257 27.31 -21.30 -2.78
CA ASP A 257 26.82 -22.54 -3.39
C ASP A 257 27.38 -22.69 -4.81
N LYS A 258 27.72 -23.93 -5.18
CA LYS A 258 28.43 -24.26 -6.40
C LYS A 258 27.48 -24.90 -7.41
N LEU A 259 27.11 -24.14 -8.44
CA LEU A 259 26.19 -24.56 -9.49
C LEU A 259 26.97 -25.19 -10.65
N LEU A 260 26.78 -26.49 -10.90
CA LEU A 260 27.48 -27.21 -11.98
C LEU A 260 26.85 -26.91 -13.34
N TYR A 261 27.64 -26.39 -14.27
CA TYR A 261 27.20 -26.13 -15.63
C TYR A 261 27.40 -27.34 -16.55
N ASN A 262 26.43 -28.25 -16.54
CA ASN A 262 26.35 -29.38 -17.46
C ASN A 262 25.31 -29.12 -18.58
N THR A 263 25.20 -30.03 -19.55
CA THR A 263 24.28 -29.88 -20.69
C THR A 263 22.81 -29.76 -20.28
N ALA A 264 22.38 -30.38 -19.18
CA ALA A 264 20.99 -30.37 -18.75
C ALA A 264 20.48 -28.96 -18.41
N ILE A 265 21.38 -28.05 -18.03
CA ILE A 265 21.09 -26.64 -17.76
C ILE A 265 20.46 -25.94 -18.96
N ASN A 266 20.80 -26.33 -20.19
CA ASN A 266 20.31 -25.67 -21.40
C ASN A 266 19.23 -26.48 -22.15
N THR A 267 18.73 -27.57 -21.58
CA THR A 267 17.81 -28.49 -22.28
C THR A 267 16.48 -28.72 -21.57
N PHE A 268 16.29 -28.19 -20.35
CA PHE A 268 15.01 -28.32 -19.66
C PHE A 268 13.96 -27.35 -20.24
N LYS A 269 12.67 -27.71 -20.10
CA LYS A 269 11.57 -26.92 -20.65
C LYS A 269 11.53 -25.51 -20.03
N GLY A 270 11.54 -24.48 -20.87
CA GLY A 270 11.54 -23.08 -20.43
C GLY A 270 12.93 -22.50 -20.17
N SER A 271 14.01 -23.25 -20.38
CA SER A 271 15.35 -22.68 -20.45
C SER A 271 15.46 -21.68 -21.60
N PHE A 272 16.29 -20.66 -21.44
CA PHE A 272 16.70 -19.78 -22.53
C PHE A 272 17.65 -20.53 -23.47
N GLU A 273 17.61 -20.18 -24.75
CA GLU A 273 18.70 -20.55 -25.65
C GLU A 273 20.01 -19.97 -25.10
N ALA A 274 21.05 -20.79 -25.04
CA ALA A 274 22.30 -20.44 -24.39
C ALA A 274 23.05 -19.29 -25.08
N GLY A 275 22.82 -19.11 -26.40
CA GLY A 275 23.34 -17.98 -27.16
C GLY A 275 22.61 -16.67 -26.84
N GLY A 276 23.15 -15.55 -27.31
CA GLY A 276 22.60 -14.21 -27.06
C GLY A 276 23.42 -13.43 -26.04
N THR A 277 22.75 -12.68 -25.16
CA THR A 277 23.43 -11.90 -24.11
C THR A 277 23.98 -12.81 -23.02
N GLY A 278 25.20 -12.53 -22.58
CA GLY A 278 25.85 -13.28 -21.51
C GLY A 278 27.36 -13.29 -21.66
N THR A 279 28.01 -13.86 -20.66
CA THR A 279 29.46 -13.97 -20.52
C THR A 279 29.90 -15.38 -20.16
N LEU A 280 28.98 -16.25 -19.71
CA LEU A 280 29.22 -17.68 -19.56
C LEU A 280 29.37 -18.36 -20.94
N PRO A 281 30.11 -19.48 -21.01
CA PRO A 281 30.22 -20.25 -22.24
C PRO A 281 28.85 -20.72 -22.73
N VAL A 282 28.60 -20.65 -24.03
CA VAL A 282 27.35 -21.16 -24.65
C VAL A 282 27.25 -22.68 -24.58
N ILE A 283 28.41 -23.37 -24.56
CA ILE A 283 28.53 -24.82 -24.44
C ILE A 283 28.91 -25.13 -23.00
N ALA A 284 28.23 -26.11 -22.40
CA ALA A 284 28.51 -26.60 -21.06
C ALA A 284 29.99 -27.01 -20.91
N ASP A 285 30.66 -26.42 -19.92
CA ASP A 285 32.08 -26.63 -19.65
C ASP A 285 32.33 -27.56 -18.46
N ASN A 286 31.26 -28.08 -17.84
CA ASN A 286 31.28 -28.94 -16.65
C ASN A 286 32.04 -28.32 -15.47
N LYS A 287 32.12 -26.98 -15.40
CA LYS A 287 32.65 -26.27 -14.23
C LYS A 287 31.53 -25.87 -13.27
N SER A 288 31.91 -25.61 -12.04
CA SER A 288 31.00 -25.06 -11.03
C SER A 288 31.22 -23.58 -10.82
N TYR A 289 30.13 -22.82 -10.83
CA TYR A 289 30.10 -21.38 -10.63
C TYR A 289 29.49 -21.05 -9.27
N ALA A 290 29.95 -19.99 -8.60
CA ALA A 290 29.35 -19.56 -7.35
C ALA A 290 27.95 -18.96 -7.58
N LEU A 291 26.98 -19.19 -6.70
CA LEU A 291 25.64 -18.62 -6.83
C LEU A 291 25.67 -17.09 -7.00
N SER A 292 26.50 -16.40 -6.20
CA SER A 292 26.75 -14.95 -6.34
C SER A 292 27.19 -14.54 -7.75
N GLU A 293 28.14 -15.26 -8.34
CA GLU A 293 28.61 -15.00 -9.70
C GLU A 293 27.49 -15.20 -10.73
N VAL A 294 26.68 -16.25 -10.58
CA VAL A 294 25.56 -16.53 -11.48
C VAL A 294 24.47 -15.46 -11.35
N ILE A 295 24.19 -14.97 -10.15
CA ILE A 295 23.27 -13.83 -9.91
C ILE A 295 23.78 -12.58 -10.63
N ASP A 296 25.06 -12.21 -10.42
CA ASP A 296 25.66 -11.03 -11.05
C ASP A 296 25.57 -11.09 -12.57
N ARG A 297 25.96 -12.22 -13.18
CA ARG A 297 25.90 -12.38 -14.64
C ARG A 297 24.47 -12.33 -15.17
N THR A 298 23.52 -12.91 -14.45
CA THR A 298 22.10 -12.89 -14.83
C THR A 298 21.53 -11.47 -14.81
N ALA A 299 21.85 -10.69 -13.78
CA ALA A 299 21.35 -9.33 -13.63
C ALA A 299 22.10 -8.34 -14.53
N LYS A 300 23.42 -8.23 -14.35
CA LYS A 300 24.28 -7.20 -14.99
C LYS A 300 24.54 -7.45 -16.46
N ASN A 301 24.68 -8.72 -16.86
CA ASN A 301 24.97 -9.08 -18.26
C ASN A 301 23.76 -9.65 -19.00
N SER A 302 22.62 -9.78 -18.33
CA SER A 302 21.45 -10.48 -18.88
C SER A 302 21.80 -11.89 -19.37
N ASP A 303 22.69 -12.59 -18.68
CA ASP A 303 23.23 -13.88 -19.12
C ASP A 303 22.14 -14.96 -19.22
N ASN A 304 21.97 -15.56 -20.41
CA ASN A 304 20.98 -16.62 -20.64
C ASN A 304 21.36 -17.92 -19.91
N VAL A 305 22.64 -18.30 -19.94
CA VAL A 305 23.14 -19.50 -19.23
C VAL A 305 23.08 -19.26 -17.72
N GLY A 306 23.41 -18.06 -17.27
CA GLY A 306 23.28 -17.67 -15.86
C GLY A 306 21.84 -17.82 -15.37
N SER A 307 20.88 -17.30 -16.14
CA SER A 307 19.45 -17.47 -15.84
C SER A 307 19.03 -18.94 -15.82
N ASN A 308 19.56 -19.77 -16.72
CA ASN A 308 19.26 -21.20 -16.76
C ASN A 308 19.79 -21.93 -15.54
N LEU A 309 21.01 -21.61 -15.08
CA LEU A 309 21.58 -22.16 -13.85
C LEU A 309 20.69 -21.84 -12.65
N LEU A 310 20.29 -20.57 -12.48
CA LEU A 310 19.38 -20.18 -11.39
C LEU A 310 18.02 -20.86 -11.53
N ALA A 311 17.44 -20.91 -12.73
CA ALA A 311 16.17 -21.59 -12.95
C ALA A 311 16.27 -23.08 -12.61
N TYR A 312 17.36 -23.74 -12.96
CA TYR A 312 17.56 -25.16 -12.68
C TYR A 312 17.69 -25.44 -11.17
N TYR A 313 18.63 -24.75 -10.50
CA TYR A 313 18.99 -25.03 -9.11
C TYR A 313 18.12 -24.32 -8.09
N GLU A 314 17.77 -23.06 -8.34
CA GLU A 314 17.06 -22.23 -7.36
C GLU A 314 15.55 -22.43 -7.43
N THR A 315 14.99 -22.56 -8.64
CA THR A 315 13.53 -22.69 -8.83
C THR A 315 13.06 -24.14 -8.97
N GLY A 316 13.98 -25.10 -9.06
CA GLY A 316 13.69 -26.50 -9.32
C GLY A 316 13.10 -26.72 -10.71
N GLN A 317 13.69 -26.08 -11.73
CA GLN A 317 13.21 -26.09 -13.12
C GLN A 317 11.78 -25.57 -13.25
N PHE A 318 11.51 -24.43 -12.60
CA PHE A 318 10.19 -23.80 -12.50
C PHE A 318 9.14 -24.69 -11.82
N SER A 319 9.48 -25.20 -10.63
CA SER A 319 8.60 -26.03 -9.80
C SER A 319 7.22 -25.39 -9.55
N PRO A 320 6.20 -26.19 -9.16
CA PRO A 320 4.89 -25.66 -8.80
C PRO A 320 4.94 -24.57 -7.70
N ASP A 321 5.83 -24.70 -6.72
CA ASP A 321 6.00 -23.71 -5.65
C ASP A 321 6.53 -22.39 -6.19
N PHE A 322 7.53 -22.44 -7.08
CA PHE A 322 7.99 -21.25 -7.80
C PHE A 322 6.85 -20.59 -8.57
N ARG A 323 6.09 -21.36 -9.37
CA ARG A 323 4.99 -20.84 -10.20
C ARG A 323 3.90 -20.21 -9.34
N SER A 324 3.53 -20.84 -8.23
CA SER A 324 2.55 -20.32 -7.26
C SER A 324 3.06 -19.04 -6.58
N GLY A 325 4.32 -19.03 -6.14
CA GLY A 325 4.95 -17.87 -5.54
C GLY A 325 5.01 -16.66 -6.48
N VAL A 326 5.43 -16.88 -7.73
CA VAL A 326 5.46 -15.84 -8.77
C VAL A 326 4.05 -15.36 -9.10
N THR A 327 3.07 -16.26 -9.22
CA THR A 327 1.65 -15.88 -9.45
C THR A 327 1.13 -14.95 -8.36
N LYS A 328 1.45 -15.24 -7.09
CA LYS A 328 1.03 -14.41 -5.96
C LYS A 328 1.59 -12.99 -6.05
N ILE A 329 2.87 -12.83 -6.38
CA ILE A 329 3.51 -11.50 -6.43
C ILE A 329 3.18 -10.75 -7.72
N ALA A 330 3.12 -11.43 -8.87
CA ALA A 330 2.77 -10.81 -10.15
C ALA A 330 1.29 -10.43 -10.23
N GLY A 331 0.43 -11.00 -9.38
CA GLY A 331 -1.02 -10.81 -9.36
C GLY A 331 -1.78 -11.74 -10.32
N GLU A 332 -1.07 -12.41 -11.22
CA GLU A 332 -1.60 -13.43 -12.13
C GLU A 332 -0.48 -14.38 -12.59
N ALA A 333 -0.86 -15.46 -13.27
CA ALA A 333 0.11 -16.47 -13.70
C ALA A 333 1.08 -15.92 -14.76
N TRP A 334 2.39 -16.04 -14.49
CA TRP A 334 3.45 -15.79 -15.45
C TRP A 334 4.08 -17.13 -15.87
N ASP A 335 3.80 -17.57 -17.10
CA ASP A 335 4.37 -18.81 -17.60
C ASP A 335 5.85 -18.60 -18.00
N PRO A 336 6.82 -19.36 -17.43
CA PRO A 336 8.24 -19.22 -17.73
C PRO A 336 8.64 -19.74 -19.12
N VAL A 337 7.75 -20.45 -19.81
CA VAL A 337 7.96 -20.96 -21.17
C VAL A 337 7.51 -19.93 -22.19
N GLU A 338 6.26 -19.48 -22.10
CA GLU A 338 5.70 -18.47 -23.02
C GLU A 338 6.24 -17.07 -22.74
N ARG A 339 6.57 -16.77 -21.47
CA ARG A 339 7.15 -15.50 -20.99
C ARG A 339 6.33 -14.25 -21.32
N GLU A 340 5.02 -14.41 -21.53
CA GLU A 340 4.09 -13.31 -21.68
C GLU A 340 3.82 -12.63 -20.33
N ALA A 341 4.10 -11.34 -20.23
CA ALA A 341 3.82 -10.53 -19.05
C ALA A 341 3.36 -9.13 -19.46
N SER A 342 2.68 -8.46 -18.52
CA SER A 342 2.35 -7.05 -18.64
C SER A 342 3.29 -6.20 -17.80
N ALA A 343 3.41 -4.92 -18.12
CA ALA A 343 4.21 -3.97 -17.36
C ALA A 343 3.81 -3.93 -15.87
N GLU A 344 2.52 -4.11 -15.55
CA GLU A 344 2.04 -4.22 -14.16
C GLU A 344 2.55 -5.50 -13.46
N MET A 345 2.52 -6.65 -14.13
CA MET A 345 3.08 -7.91 -13.58
C MET A 345 4.58 -7.75 -13.30
N THR A 346 5.32 -7.25 -14.28
CA THR A 346 6.77 -7.01 -14.18
C THR A 346 7.07 -6.04 -13.03
N GLY A 347 6.32 -4.95 -12.92
CA GLY A 347 6.49 -3.95 -11.87
C GLY A 347 6.27 -4.52 -10.47
N ARG A 348 5.23 -5.34 -10.30
CA ARG A 348 4.96 -6.03 -9.02
C ARG A 348 6.04 -7.04 -8.64
N VAL A 349 6.59 -7.79 -9.62
CA VAL A 349 7.70 -8.71 -9.36
C VAL A 349 8.97 -7.94 -8.98
N LEU A 350 9.25 -6.82 -9.64
CA LEU A 350 10.38 -5.96 -9.32
C LEU A 350 10.24 -5.35 -7.91
N GLU A 351 9.03 -4.92 -7.54
CA GLU A 351 8.71 -4.48 -6.18
C GLU A 351 8.93 -5.59 -5.14
N ALA A 352 8.49 -6.81 -5.43
CA ALA A 352 8.70 -7.95 -4.54
C ALA A 352 10.20 -8.24 -4.35
N LEU A 353 11.00 -8.19 -5.43
CA LEU A 353 12.46 -8.33 -5.34
C LEU A 353 13.11 -7.20 -4.54
N TYR A 354 12.63 -5.96 -4.68
CA TYR A 354 13.08 -4.84 -3.85
C TYR A 354 12.79 -5.08 -2.35
N ASN A 355 11.60 -5.59 -2.03
CA ASN A 355 11.21 -5.87 -0.65
C ASN A 355 12.00 -7.05 -0.03
N GLU A 356 12.40 -8.04 -0.84
CA GLU A 356 13.35 -9.07 -0.41
C GLU A 356 14.77 -8.51 -0.20
N GLY A 357 15.13 -7.45 -0.94
CA GLY A 357 16.42 -6.77 -0.85
C GLY A 357 17.60 -7.67 -1.21
N GLY A 358 18.70 -7.55 -0.46
CA GLY A 358 19.82 -8.48 -0.55
C GLY A 358 20.62 -8.45 -1.87
N TYR A 359 21.37 -9.52 -2.11
CA TYR A 359 22.37 -9.59 -3.17
C TYR A 359 21.75 -9.52 -4.57
N SER A 360 20.67 -10.25 -4.83
CA SER A 360 20.04 -10.27 -6.16
C SER A 360 19.42 -8.93 -6.54
N PHE A 361 18.80 -8.21 -5.60
CA PHE A 361 18.31 -6.86 -5.87
C PHE A 361 19.48 -5.91 -6.13
N ASN A 362 20.54 -5.96 -5.31
CA ASN A 362 21.72 -5.12 -5.49
C ASN A 362 22.43 -5.35 -6.82
N ALA A 363 22.35 -6.56 -7.40
CA ALA A 363 22.92 -6.86 -8.70
C ALA A 363 22.20 -6.17 -9.87
N LEU A 364 21.03 -5.55 -9.66
CA LEU A 364 20.33 -4.74 -10.67
C LEU A 364 20.89 -3.33 -10.83
N PHE A 365 21.86 -2.93 -10.00
CA PHE A 365 22.65 -1.70 -10.19
C PHE A 365 23.92 -2.00 -10.99
N ASP A 366 24.50 -0.96 -11.59
CA ASP A 366 25.79 -1.01 -12.26
C ASP A 366 25.84 -2.12 -13.34
N THR A 367 24.78 -2.17 -14.15
CA THR A 367 24.66 -3.15 -15.24
C THR A 367 25.42 -2.69 -16.47
N GLN A 368 25.63 -3.58 -17.44
CA GLN A 368 26.24 -3.19 -18.71
C GLN A 368 25.31 -2.34 -19.60
N PHE A 369 24.10 -2.02 -19.14
CA PHE A 369 23.04 -1.33 -19.89
C PHE A 369 22.68 0.05 -19.30
N ASP A 370 23.47 0.52 -18.35
CA ASP A 370 23.24 1.77 -17.60
C ASP A 370 23.34 3.04 -18.46
N ASP A 371 23.83 2.94 -19.69
CA ASP A 371 23.95 4.04 -20.66
C ASP A 371 22.82 4.08 -21.72
N ILE A 372 21.84 3.18 -21.62
CA ILE A 372 20.68 3.09 -22.53
C ILE A 372 19.33 3.10 -21.77
N LYS A 373 18.24 3.14 -22.53
CA LYS A 373 16.86 2.93 -22.05
C LYS A 373 16.48 3.83 -20.85
N ILE A 374 15.93 3.29 -19.76
CA ILE A 374 15.37 4.11 -18.67
C ILE A 374 16.45 5.01 -18.06
N GLN A 375 17.63 4.47 -17.76
CA GLN A 375 18.70 5.22 -17.10
C GLN A 375 19.24 6.36 -17.97
N ALA A 376 19.34 6.16 -19.30
CA ALA A 376 19.74 7.22 -20.22
C ALA A 376 18.75 8.40 -20.31
N GLY A 377 17.52 8.23 -19.83
CA GLY A 377 16.52 9.30 -19.73
C GLY A 377 16.68 10.21 -18.50
N LEU A 378 17.57 9.85 -17.57
CA LEU A 378 17.63 10.45 -16.23
C LEU A 378 18.92 11.25 -16.01
N PRO A 379 18.93 12.18 -15.04
CA PRO A 379 20.18 12.79 -14.56
C PRO A 379 21.17 11.75 -14.05
N LYS A 380 22.48 11.99 -14.25
CA LYS A 380 23.54 11.02 -13.94
C LYS A 380 23.67 10.67 -12.45
N ASP A 381 23.17 11.52 -11.57
CA ASP A 381 23.17 11.35 -10.12
C ASP A 381 21.96 10.55 -9.61
N VAL A 382 20.96 10.29 -10.45
CA VAL A 382 19.82 9.43 -10.11
C VAL A 382 20.23 7.97 -10.25
N ARG A 383 20.24 7.24 -9.13
CA ARG A 383 20.51 5.80 -9.12
C ARG A 383 19.31 5.03 -9.66
N VAL A 384 19.60 3.99 -10.42
CA VAL A 384 18.59 3.13 -11.05
C VAL A 384 18.96 1.66 -10.80
N ALA A 385 18.02 0.88 -10.27
CA ALA A 385 18.10 -0.57 -10.29
C ALA A 385 17.20 -1.07 -11.42
N HIS A 386 17.75 -1.67 -12.47
CA HIS A 386 16.95 -2.07 -13.61
C HIS A 386 17.32 -3.41 -14.23
N LYS A 387 16.38 -3.95 -15.01
CA LYS A 387 16.59 -5.10 -15.86
C LYS A 387 16.00 -4.81 -17.23
N ILE A 388 16.82 -4.95 -18.26
CA ILE A 388 16.35 -4.84 -19.64
C ILE A 388 15.76 -6.15 -20.18
N GLY A 389 14.87 -6.03 -21.16
CA GLY A 389 14.41 -7.12 -22.04
C GLY A 389 14.53 -6.72 -23.50
N ALA A 390 15.06 -7.61 -24.36
CA ALA A 390 15.10 -7.38 -25.80
C ALA A 390 15.04 -8.72 -26.54
N ALA A 391 14.15 -8.84 -27.52
CA ALA A 391 14.05 -9.98 -28.44
C ALA A 391 13.20 -9.59 -29.66
N ASP A 392 13.74 -9.75 -30.87
CA ASP A 392 13.08 -9.38 -32.12
C ASP A 392 12.51 -7.95 -32.09
N ALA A 393 11.19 -7.80 -32.22
CA ALA A 393 10.50 -6.51 -32.15
C ALA A 393 10.25 -6.03 -30.71
N TYR A 394 10.47 -6.85 -29.69
CA TYR A 394 10.20 -6.53 -28.30
C TYR A 394 11.41 -5.86 -27.65
N ASN A 395 11.22 -4.65 -27.12
CA ASN A 395 12.27 -3.90 -26.46
C ASN A 395 11.73 -3.24 -25.20
N HIS A 396 12.32 -3.56 -24.05
CA HIS A 396 11.77 -3.31 -22.74
C HIS A 396 12.83 -2.88 -21.73
N ASP A 397 12.36 -2.24 -20.67
CA ASP A 397 13.13 -1.98 -19.45
C ASP A 397 12.20 -1.89 -18.25
N ALA A 398 12.64 -2.40 -17.10
CA ALA A 398 11.93 -2.36 -15.84
C ALA A 398 12.88 -1.88 -14.75
N ALA A 399 12.52 -0.78 -14.10
CA ALA A 399 13.44 -0.06 -13.21
C ALA A 399 12.76 0.41 -11.92
N ILE A 400 13.53 0.45 -10.84
CA ILE A 400 13.28 1.32 -9.69
C ILE A 400 14.21 2.52 -9.82
N VAL A 401 13.61 3.69 -9.91
CA VAL A 401 14.30 4.98 -10.03
C VAL A 401 14.35 5.62 -8.64
N PHE A 402 15.55 5.81 -8.11
CA PHE A 402 15.78 6.39 -6.78
C PHE A 402 15.88 7.91 -6.85
N ALA A 403 14.78 8.56 -7.25
CA ALA A 403 14.58 10.01 -7.14
C ALA A 403 14.26 10.42 -5.69
N ASN A 404 13.95 11.71 -5.45
CA ASN A 404 13.50 12.21 -4.14
C ASN A 404 12.34 11.37 -3.57
N GLU A 405 11.39 11.01 -4.44
CA GLU A 405 10.36 10.02 -4.17
C GLU A 405 10.57 8.83 -5.11
N PRO A 406 11.11 7.70 -4.62
CA PRO A 406 11.40 6.55 -5.47
C PRO A 406 10.15 5.97 -6.13
N TYR A 407 10.29 5.58 -7.39
CA TYR A 407 9.20 4.99 -8.16
C TYR A 407 9.68 3.85 -9.05
N ILE A 408 8.76 2.93 -9.33
CA ILE A 408 8.89 1.85 -10.30
C ILE A 408 8.42 2.41 -11.64
N LEU A 409 9.20 2.19 -12.69
CA LEU A 409 8.83 2.42 -14.08
C LEU A 409 9.10 1.14 -14.87
N VAL A 410 8.06 0.61 -15.50
CA VAL A 410 8.20 -0.46 -16.49
C VAL A 410 7.71 0.05 -17.82
N VAL A 411 8.55 -0.11 -18.85
CA VAL A 411 8.24 0.24 -20.23
C VAL A 411 8.45 -0.99 -21.09
N GLU A 412 7.35 -1.58 -21.56
CA GLU A 412 7.34 -2.68 -22.50
C GLU A 412 6.85 -2.16 -23.86
N THR A 413 7.63 -2.39 -24.92
CA THR A 413 7.31 -1.93 -26.28
C THR A 413 7.44 -3.04 -27.32
N LYS A 414 6.58 -2.99 -28.34
CA LYS A 414 6.72 -3.72 -29.60
C LYS A 414 7.06 -2.76 -30.74
N GLY A 415 8.32 -2.73 -31.13
CA GLY A 415 8.89 -1.86 -32.16
C GLY A 415 9.47 -0.54 -31.63
N GLY A 416 9.58 -0.37 -30.31
CA GLY A 416 10.17 0.81 -29.69
C GLY A 416 11.70 0.75 -29.65
N SER A 417 12.34 1.92 -29.84
CA SER A 417 13.80 2.06 -29.72
C SER A 417 14.23 2.36 -28.28
N ASP A 418 15.51 2.14 -27.97
CA ASP A 418 16.07 2.54 -26.66
C ASP A 418 15.85 4.03 -26.38
N LYS A 419 15.98 4.87 -27.42
CA LYS A 419 15.74 6.32 -27.32
C LYS A 419 14.29 6.65 -26.95
N LEU A 420 13.32 5.87 -27.44
CA LEU A 420 11.92 6.05 -27.03
C LEU A 420 11.74 5.73 -25.55
N ILE A 421 12.33 4.63 -25.08
CA ILE A 421 12.29 4.24 -23.66
C ILE A 421 12.95 5.33 -22.79
N SER A 422 14.09 5.87 -23.22
CA SER A 422 14.75 7.00 -22.55
C SER A 422 13.86 8.25 -22.52
N GLN A 423 13.13 8.54 -23.59
CA GLN A 423 12.22 9.69 -23.63
C GLN A 423 11.02 9.50 -22.69
N ILE A 424 10.45 8.30 -22.62
CA ILE A 424 9.37 7.98 -21.67
C ILE A 424 9.88 8.14 -20.23
N SER A 425 11.06 7.60 -19.93
CA SER A 425 11.70 7.73 -18.62
C SER A 425 11.89 9.19 -18.22
N LYS A 426 12.45 10.00 -19.13
CA LYS A 426 12.62 11.44 -18.93
C LYS A 426 11.30 12.14 -18.65
N ASP A 427 10.27 11.87 -19.46
CA ASP A 427 8.96 12.50 -19.31
C ASP A 427 8.30 12.17 -17.97
N VAL A 428 8.40 10.91 -17.52
CA VAL A 428 7.90 10.49 -16.19
C VAL A 428 8.68 11.18 -15.08
N TYR A 429 10.02 11.16 -15.15
CA TYR A 429 10.88 11.80 -14.16
C TYR A 429 10.61 13.31 -14.01
N GLU A 430 10.46 14.02 -15.12
CA GLU A 430 10.22 15.47 -15.11
C GLU A 430 8.90 15.85 -14.44
N VAL A 431 7.89 14.99 -14.49
CA VAL A 431 6.60 15.21 -13.79
C VAL A 431 6.71 14.86 -12.31
N LEU A 432 7.47 13.81 -11.96
CA LEU A 432 7.53 13.29 -10.58
C LEU A 432 8.59 13.97 -9.69
N LYS A 433 9.63 14.59 -10.25
CA LYS A 433 10.77 15.15 -9.50
C LYS A 433 10.41 16.24 -8.47
#